data_AF-A0A2V9ACT5-F1
#
_entry.id   AF-A0A2V9ACT5-F1
#
_cell.length_a   1.000
_cell.length_b   1.000
_cell.length_c   1.000
_cell.angle_alpha   90.00
_cell.angle_beta   90.00
_cell.angle_gamma   90.00
#
_symmetry.space_group_name_H-M   'P 1'
#
loop_
_entity.id
_entity.type
_entity.pdbx_description
1 polymer ?
#
loop_
_entity_poly.entity_id
_entity_poly.type
_entity_poly.pdbx_seq_one_letter_code
_entity_poly.pdbx_strand_id
1 'polypeptide(L)' 'MADLLGVAMACKSCGSEKQRYFSGELSVAFLAIEKLKQAPVYVVQKILVCLDCGYAEINVPTAQLEQLRKGT' A
#
# COMPACT_ATOMS: atom_id res chain seq x y z
N MET A 1 5.72 -18.01 -8.90
CA MET A 1 6.82 -18.97 -8.63
C MET A 1 7.86 -18.31 -7.71
N ALA A 2 7.49 -18.01 -6.46
CA ALA A 2 8.43 -17.48 -5.46
C ALA A 2 8.16 -18.04 -4.05
N ASP A 3 7.53 -19.22 -3.96
CA ASP A 3 7.10 -19.82 -2.69
C ASP A 3 7.65 -21.25 -2.51
N LEU A 4 8.91 -21.50 -2.88
CA LEU A 4 9.56 -22.80 -2.64
C LEU A 4 10.82 -22.73 -1.76
N LEU A 5 11.28 -21.53 -1.40
CA LEU A 5 12.29 -21.31 -0.37
C LEU A 5 11.82 -20.08 0.41
N GLY A 6 11.49 -20.24 1.69
CA GLY A 6 10.96 -19.18 2.55
C GLY A 6 11.98 -18.07 2.84
N VAL A 7 12.45 -17.39 1.80
CA VAL A 7 13.21 -16.15 1.92
C VAL A 7 12.18 -15.08 2.25
N ALA A 8 12.10 -14.69 3.52
CA ALA A 8 11.44 -13.46 3.86
C ALA A 8 12.10 -12.35 3.01
N MET A 9 11.34 -11.78 2.09
CA MET A 9 11.88 -10.72 1.23
C MET A 9 12.39 -9.62 2.14
N ALA A 10 13.66 -9.25 2.03
CA ALA A 10 14.23 -8.13 2.77
C ALA A 10 13.54 -6.81 2.36
N CYS A 11 13.62 -5.80 3.23
CA CYS A 11 13.05 -4.49 2.96
C CYS A 11 13.63 -3.94 1.66
N LYS A 12 12.77 -3.59 0.69
CA LYS A 12 13.18 -3.07 -0.61
C LYS A 12 13.93 -1.73 -0.52
N SER A 13 13.79 -1.02 0.60
CA SER A 13 14.43 0.28 0.82
C SER A 13 15.78 0.19 1.53
N CYS A 14 15.94 -0.66 2.55
CA CYS A 14 17.16 -0.71 3.37
C CYS A 14 17.79 -2.11 3.52
N GLY A 15 17.19 -3.16 2.96
CA GLY A 15 17.67 -4.54 3.08
C GLY A 15 17.42 -5.21 4.43
N SER A 16 16.77 -4.53 5.40
CA SER A 16 16.44 -5.15 6.69
C SER A 16 15.39 -6.25 6.54
N GLU A 17 15.59 -7.37 7.26
CA GLU A 17 14.62 -8.46 7.36
C GLU A 17 13.48 -8.16 8.36
N LYS A 18 13.58 -7.08 9.15
CA LYS A 18 12.58 -6.72 10.16
C LYS A 18 11.36 -6.07 9.53
N GLN A 19 10.54 -6.86 8.85
CA GLN A 19 9.28 -6.44 8.27
C GLN A 19 8.11 -7.17 8.90
N ARG A 20 6.98 -6.48 9.08
CA ARG A 20 5.76 -7.07 9.65
C ARG A 20 4.52 -6.55 8.97
N TYR A 21 3.53 -7.42 8.82
CA TYR A 21 2.20 -7.04 8.36
C TYR A 21 1.34 -6.51 9.51
N PHE A 22 0.69 -5.37 9.28
CA PHE A 22 -0.32 -4.77 10.15
C PHE A 22 -1.64 -4.68 9.40
N SER A 23 -2.77 -4.76 10.12
CA SER A 23 -4.03 -4.28 9.53
C SER A 23 -3.95 -2.75 9.48
N GLY A 24 -4.27 -2.17 8.34
CA GLY A 24 -4.26 -0.72 8.18
C GLY A 24 -5.19 -0.24 7.08
N GLU A 25 -5.26 1.08 6.97
CA GLU A 25 -6.09 1.78 6.01
C GLU A 25 -5.28 2.79 5.20
N LEU A 26 -5.63 2.94 3.94
CA LEU A 26 -5.15 4.00 3.06
C LEU A 26 -6.36 4.79 2.56
N SER A 27 -6.33 6.09 2.80
CA SER A 27 -7.30 7.05 2.29
C SER A 27 -6.63 7.98 1.29
N VAL A 28 -7.12 8.00 0.05
CA VAL A 28 -6.61 8.90 -0.99
C VAL A 28 -7.68 9.94 -1.30
N ALA A 29 -7.38 11.20 -0.97
CA ALA A 29 -8.20 12.35 -1.33
C ALA A 29 -7.70 12.99 -2.64
N PHE A 30 -8.63 13.39 -3.51
CA PHE A 30 -8.30 14.11 -4.73
C PHE A 30 -8.34 15.62 -4.46
N LEU A 31 -7.18 16.27 -4.45
CA LEU A 31 -7.04 17.67 -4.07
C LEU A 31 -7.18 18.67 -5.24
N ALA A 32 -7.30 18.17 -6.47
CA ALA A 32 -7.55 19.02 -7.63
C ALA A 32 -8.94 19.67 -7.51
N ILE A 33 -9.04 20.97 -7.81
CA ILE A 33 -10.29 21.75 -7.66
C ILE A 33 -11.47 21.09 -8.40
N GLU A 34 -11.21 20.58 -9.60
CA GLU A 34 -12.21 19.88 -10.43
C GLU A 34 -12.71 18.57 -9.81
N LYS A 35 -11.95 18.01 -8.87
CA LYS A 35 -12.16 16.69 -8.27
C LYS A 35 -12.50 16.75 -6.77
N LEU A 36 -12.70 17.95 -6.21
CA LEU A 36 -13.12 18.12 -4.81
C LEU A 36 -14.48 17.47 -4.49
N LYS A 37 -15.31 17.20 -5.51
CA LYS A 37 -16.59 16.48 -5.36
C LYS A 37 -16.45 14.97 -5.41
N GLN A 38 -15.28 14.44 -5.76
CA GLN A 38 -15.05 13.01 -5.87
C GLN A 38 -14.80 12.43 -4.48
N ALA A 39 -15.53 11.35 -4.15
CA ALA A 39 -15.34 10.67 -2.88
C ALA A 39 -13.89 10.15 -2.77
N PRO A 40 -13.26 10.25 -1.58
CA PRO A 40 -11.97 9.62 -1.35
C PRO A 40 -12.00 8.13 -1.62
N VAL A 41 -10.90 7.57 -2.11
CA VAL A 41 -10.75 6.12 -2.23
C VAL A 41 -10.24 5.58 -0.90
N TYR A 42 -10.95 4.59 -0.37
CA TYR A 42 -10.62 3.92 0.89
C TYR A 42 -10.18 2.48 0.63
N VAL A 43 -9.04 2.09 1.19
CA VAL A 43 -8.51 0.73 1.13
C VAL A 43 -8.27 0.24 2.55
N VAL A 44 -8.87 -0.88 2.92
CA VAL A 44 -8.57 -1.59 4.19
C VAL A 44 -7.87 -2.89 3.84
N GLN A 45 -6.58 -2.99 4.16
CA GLN A 45 -5.75 -4.13 3.78
C GLN A 45 -4.62 -4.35 4.79
N LYS A 46 -3.86 -5.43 4.59
CA LYS A 46 -2.58 -5.61 5.28
C LYS A 46 -1.53 -4.68 4.68
N ILE A 47 -0.79 -3.99 5.54
CA ILE A 47 0.34 -3.12 5.20
C ILE A 47 1.61 -3.79 5.72
N LEU A 48 2.57 -4.04 4.84
CA LEU A 48 3.91 -4.48 5.23
C LEU A 48 4.70 -3.24 5.66
N VAL A 49 5.27 -3.26 6.86
CA VAL A 49 6.08 -2.16 7.39
C VAL A 49 7.44 -2.68 7.82
N CYS A 50 8.51 -2.04 7.35
CA CYS A 50 9.86 -2.23 7.86
C CYS A 50 10.03 -1.48 9.18
N LEU A 51 10.38 -2.20 10.23
CA LEU A 51 10.51 -1.65 11.58
C LEU A 51 11.86 -0.94 11.83
N ASP A 52 12.81 -1.04 10.89
CA ASP A 52 14.09 -0.34 10.99
C ASP A 52 14.09 1.00 10.21
N CYS A 53 13.49 1.07 9.02
CA CYS A 53 13.53 2.29 8.18
C CYS A 53 12.16 2.94 7.90
N GLY A 54 11.06 2.30 8.30
CA GLY A 54 9.72 2.84 8.08
C GLY A 54 9.15 2.67 6.66
N TYR A 55 9.86 1.99 5.74
CA TYR A 55 9.29 1.64 4.44
C TYR A 55 7.99 0.86 4.61
N ALA A 56 6.95 1.28 3.88
CA ALA A 56 5.63 0.66 3.92
C ALA A 56 5.16 0.27 2.52
N GLU A 57 4.57 -0.91 2.40
CA GLU A 57 4.00 -1.43 1.15
C GLU A 57 2.57 -1.90 1.41
N ILE A 58 1.65 -1.51 0.52
CA ILE A 58 0.24 -1.88 0.58
C ILE A 58 -0.22 -2.35 -0.81
N ASN A 59 -0.91 -3.49 -0.85
CA ASN A 59 -1.54 -3.98 -2.07
C ASN A 59 -2.94 -3.36 -2.21
N VAL A 60 -3.10 -2.49 -3.20
CA VAL A 60 -4.40 -1.89 -3.53
C VAL A 60 -5.21 -2.90 -4.37
N PRO A 61 -6.42 -3.32 -3.94
CA PRO A 61 -7.22 -4.25 -4.73
C PRO A 61 -7.70 -3.61 -6.03
N THR A 62 -7.94 -4.43 -7.06
CA THR A 62 -8.26 -3.98 -8.42
C THR A 62 -9.39 -2.95 -8.46
N ALA A 63 -10.44 -3.12 -7.66
CA ALA A 63 -11.57 -2.20 -7.63
C ALA A 63 -11.16 -0.78 -7.19
N GLN A 64 -10.40 -0.67 -6.10
CA GLN A 64 -9.87 0.61 -5.61
C GLN A 64 -8.80 1.16 -6.54
N LEU A 65 -7.97 0.31 -7.17
CA LEU A 65 -6.99 0.74 -8.16
C LEU A 65 -7.66 1.40 -9.38
N GLU A 66 -8.77 0.83 -9.85
CA GLU A 66 -9.59 1.43 -10.92
C GLU A 66 -10.23 2.75 -10.49
N GLN A 67 -10.65 2.89 -9.23
CA GLN A 67 -11.14 4.16 -8.70
C GLN A 67 -10.04 5.22 -8.66
N LEU A 68 -8.83 4.84 -8.23
CA LEU A 68 -7.67 5.72 -8.26
C LEU A 68 -7.34 6.18 -9.68
N ARG A 69 -7.33 5.27 -10.67
CA ARG A 69 -7.08 5.62 -12.09
C ARG A 69 -8.10 6.60 -12.66
N LYS A 70 -9.35 6.54 -12.21
CA LYS A 70 -10.40 7.50 -12.63
C LYS A 70 -10.27 8.86 -11.95
N GLY A 71 -9.65 8.90 -10.76
CA GLY A 71 -9.47 10.13 -9.99
C GLY A 71 -8.14 10.85 -10.26
N THR A 72 -7.17 10.22 -10.93
CA THR A 72 -5.94 10.88 -11.44
C THR A 72 -6.20 11.80 -12.61
#